data_AF-T1K570-F1
#
_entry.id   AF-T1K570-F1
#
_cell.length_a   1.000
_cell.length_b   1.000
_cell.length_c   1.000
_cell.angle_alpha   90.00
_cell.angle_beta   90.00
_cell.angle_gamma   90.00
#
_symmetry.space_group_name_H-M   'P 1'
#
loop_
_entity.id
_entity.type
_entity.pdbx_description
1 polymer ?
#
loop_
_entity_poly.entity_id
_entity_poly.type
_entity_poly.pdbx_seq_one_letter_code
_entity_poly.pdbx_strand_id
1 'polypeptide(L)'
;MISSEVNSSSKKWLIRIFVFLIVLDVIRLINGILSSSGVGIGSTSFSFLIDGIMLLAILRQWKVILQIGRIVLIIDIVLGLIVEVLGIIEIVGNKLEKSEKYSLISGEVVLAIQILCYFILAKLIGKYTTELKGISNA
;
A
#
# COMPACT_ATOMS: atom_id res chain seq x y z
N MET A 1 -34.51 -0.05 2.39
CA MET A 1 -33.42 0.84 1.89
C MET A 1 -32.47 -0.07 1.13
N ILE A 2 -32.73 -0.27 -0.17
CA ILE A 2 -31.98 -1.21 -1.01
C ILE A 2 -30.66 -0.52 -1.33
N SER A 3 -29.57 -0.94 -0.68
CA SER A 3 -28.23 -0.54 -1.11
C SER A 3 -28.05 -1.08 -2.52
N SER A 4 -28.10 -0.23 -3.52
CA SER A 4 -27.60 -0.57 -4.85
C SER A 4 -26.13 -0.92 -4.68
N GLU A 5 -25.84 -2.22 -4.58
CA GLU A 5 -24.47 -2.69 -4.52
C GLU A 5 -23.80 -2.27 -5.83
N VAL A 6 -22.91 -1.28 -5.72
CA VAL A 6 -22.10 -0.82 -6.85
C VAL A 6 -21.16 -1.96 -7.21
N ASN A 7 -21.60 -2.80 -8.15
CA ASN A 7 -20.85 -3.92 -8.70
C ASN A 7 -19.93 -3.41 -9.81
N SER A 8 -19.05 -2.46 -9.47
CA SER A 8 -18.09 -1.94 -10.43
C SER A 8 -16.87 -2.85 -10.53
N SER A 9 -16.34 -2.99 -11.75
CA SER A 9 -15.09 -3.72 -11.99
C SER A 9 -13.94 -3.17 -11.13
N SER A 10 -13.94 -1.85 -10.89
CA SER A 10 -13.01 -1.13 -10.03
C SER A 10 -13.06 -1.64 -8.57
N LYS A 11 -14.25 -1.87 -8.00
CA LYS A 11 -14.42 -2.43 -6.65
C LYS A 11 -13.82 -3.84 -6.54
N LYS A 12 -14.06 -4.72 -7.51
CA LYS A 12 -13.52 -6.08 -7.51
C LYS A 12 -12.00 -6.10 -7.58
N TRP A 13 -11.41 -5.25 -8.42
CA TRP A 13 -9.95 -5.11 -8.51
C TRP A 13 -9.33 -4.54 -7.22
N LEU A 14 -9.94 -3.50 -6.64
CA LEU A 14 -9.49 -2.93 -5.36
C LEU A 14 -9.48 -3.98 -4.25
N ILE A 15 -10.57 -4.75 -4.09
CA ILE A 15 -10.64 -5.81 -3.08
C ILE A 15 -9.54 -6.84 -3.29
N ARG A 16 -9.30 -7.28 -4.54
CA ARG A 16 -8.24 -8.26 -4.84
C ARG A 16 -6.85 -7.74 -4.47
N ILE A 17 -6.53 -6.49 -4.81
CA ILE A 17 -5.22 -5.90 -4.51
C ILE A 17 -5.05 -5.71 -3.00
N PHE A 18 -6.07 -5.22 -2.29
CA PHE A 18 -6.01 -5.08 -0.84
C PHE A 18 -5.86 -6.42 -0.11
N VAL A 19 -6.60 -7.46 -0.53
CA VAL A 19 -6.43 -8.81 0.05
C VAL A 19 -5.01 -9.31 -0.19
N PHE A 20 -4.45 -9.07 -1.38
CA PHE A 20 -3.07 -9.44 -1.69
C PHE A 20 -2.05 -8.70 -0.80
N LEU A 21 -2.22 -7.39 -0.59
CA LEU A 21 -1.34 -6.60 0.28
C LEU A 21 -1.44 -7.03 1.74
N ILE A 22 -2.65 -7.29 2.25
CA ILE A 22 -2.87 -7.80 3.60
C ILE A 22 -2.12 -9.14 3.79
N VAL A 23 -2.17 -10.03 2.80
CA VAL A 23 -1.44 -11.31 2.85
C VAL A 23 0.07 -11.08 2.84
N LEU A 24 0.57 -10.16 2.02
CA LEU A 24 1.99 -9.78 2.00
C LEU A 24 2.44 -9.20 3.35
N ASP A 25 1.63 -8.34 3.96
CA ASP A 25 1.93 -7.72 5.25
C ASP A 25 1.93 -8.76 6.37
N VAL A 26 1.05 -9.76 6.33
CA VAL A 26 1.11 -10.91 7.26
C VAL A 26 2.43 -11.69 7.10
N ILE A 27 2.85 -11.96 5.85
CA ILE A 27 4.14 -12.64 5.60
C ILE A 27 5.31 -11.79 6.10
N ARG A 28 5.29 -10.48 5.84
CA ARG A 28 6.31 -9.53 6.32
C ARG A 28 6.33 -9.42 7.84
N LEU A 29 5.18 -9.44 8.49
CA LEU A 29 5.06 -9.40 9.95
C LEU A 29 5.64 -10.67 10.57
N ILE A 30 5.37 -11.85 9.99
CA ILE A 30 6.00 -13.12 10.41
C ILE A 30 7.52 -13.03 10.27
N ASN A 31 8.03 -12.55 9.14
CA ASN A 31 9.48 -12.36 8.94
C ASN A 31 10.08 -11.30 9.89
N GLY A 32 9.33 -10.23 10.18
CA GLY A 32 9.70 -9.19 11.15
C GLY A 32 9.85 -9.75 12.56
N ILE A 33 8.90 -10.60 12.99
CA ILE A 33 8.96 -11.30 14.28
C ILE A 33 10.17 -12.24 14.33
N LEU A 34 10.39 -13.04 13.29
CA LEU A 34 11.53 -13.96 13.23
C LEU A 34 12.89 -13.24 13.21
N SER A 35 12.96 -12.06 12.62
CA SER A 35 14.17 -11.23 12.57
C SER A 35 14.38 -10.34 13.79
N SER A 36 13.45 -10.30 14.75
CA SER A 36 13.52 -9.47 15.97
C SER A 36 13.75 -7.96 15.71
N SER A 37 13.38 -7.47 14.52
CA SER A 37 13.50 -6.06 14.16
C SER A 37 12.27 -5.28 14.66
N GLY A 38 12.39 -4.65 15.83
CA GLY A 38 11.28 -3.87 16.44
C GLY A 38 10.73 -2.77 15.52
N VAL A 39 11.60 -2.17 14.68
CA VAL A 39 11.20 -1.19 13.65
C VAL A 39 10.37 -1.86 12.53
N GLY A 40 10.73 -3.08 12.12
CA GLY A 40 10.00 -3.84 11.11
C GLY A 40 8.62 -4.31 11.58
N ILE A 41 8.50 -4.68 12.85
CA ILE A 41 7.22 -5.09 13.47
C ILE A 41 6.27 -3.88 13.57
N GLY A 42 6.79 -2.71 13.97
CA GLY A 42 5.99 -1.49 14.10
C GLY A 42 5.47 -0.99 12.76
N SER A 43 6.33 -0.93 11.74
CA SER A 43 5.94 -0.44 10.41
C SER A 43 4.94 -1.38 9.71
N THR A 44 5.15 -2.69 9.77
CA THR A 44 4.21 -3.68 9.19
C THR A 44 2.86 -3.68 9.88
N SER A 45 2.82 -3.54 11.21
CA SER A 45 1.55 -3.45 11.96
C SER A 45 0.75 -2.20 11.58
N PHE A 46 1.44 -1.06 11.37
CA PHE A 46 0.79 0.18 10.97
C PHE A 46 0.25 0.10 9.53
N SER A 47 1.03 -0.44 8.59
CA SER A 47 0.58 -0.69 7.21
C SER A 47 -0.64 -1.61 7.17
N PHE A 48 -0.62 -2.71 7.94
CA PHE A 48 -1.75 -3.64 8.03
C PHE A 48 -3.04 -2.95 8.52
N LEU A 49 -2.95 -2.06 9.51
CA LEU A 49 -4.10 -1.30 10.01
C LEU A 49 -4.66 -0.35 8.95
N ILE A 50 -3.79 0.38 8.24
CA ILE A 50 -4.21 1.28 7.16
C ILE A 50 -4.92 0.49 6.06
N ASP A 51 -4.32 -0.60 5.59
CA ASP A 51 -4.87 -1.44 4.53
C ASP A 51 -6.21 -2.07 4.94
N GLY A 52 -6.33 -2.51 6.19
CA GLY A 52 -7.58 -3.02 6.76
C GLY A 52 -8.69 -1.95 6.82
N ILE A 53 -8.36 -0.73 7.27
CA ILE A 53 -9.30 0.40 7.30
C ILE A 53 -9.75 0.77 5.88
N MET A 54 -8.83 0.80 4.92
CA MET A 54 -9.14 1.10 3.53
C MET A 54 -10.03 0.03 2.89
N LEU A 55 -9.74 -1.25 3.14
CA LEU A 55 -10.60 -2.35 2.69
C LEU A 55 -12.02 -2.23 3.27
N LEU A 56 -12.14 -1.94 4.57
CA LEU A 56 -13.43 -1.74 5.22
C LEU A 56 -14.18 -0.54 4.60
N ALA A 57 -13.48 0.54 4.30
CA ALA A 57 -14.05 1.72 3.64
C ALA A 57 -14.56 1.40 2.23
N ILE A 58 -13.90 0.51 1.49
CA ILE A 58 -14.38 0.03 0.18
C ILE A 58 -15.64 -0.81 0.34
N LEU A 59 -15.68 -1.72 1.32
CA LEU A 59 -16.84 -2.59 1.58
C LEU A 59 -18.07 -1.77 2.00
N ARG A 60 -17.89 -0.80 2.92
CA ARG A 60 -18.96 0.10 3.38
C ARG A 60 -19.21 1.31 2.48
N GLN A 61 -18.49 1.45 1.36
CA GLN A 61 -18.60 2.57 0.41
C GLN A 61 -18.43 3.95 1.06
N TRP A 62 -17.54 4.07 2.05
CA TRP A 62 -17.31 5.31 2.81
C TRP A 62 -16.53 6.33 1.99
N LYS A 63 -17.24 7.17 1.22
CA LYS A 63 -16.66 8.18 0.31
C LYS A 63 -15.59 9.07 0.96
N VAL A 64 -15.85 9.58 2.17
CA VAL A 64 -14.93 10.48 2.89
C VAL A 64 -13.65 9.74 3.28
N ILE A 65 -13.78 8.53 3.83
CA ILE A 65 -12.63 7.74 4.28
C ILE A 65 -11.80 7.26 3.09
N LEU A 66 -12.42 6.95 1.95
CA LEU A 66 -11.70 6.64 0.71
C LEU A 66 -10.91 7.83 0.17
N GLN A 67 -11.43 9.05 0.29
CA GLN A 67 -10.69 10.26 -0.10
C GLN A 67 -9.50 10.51 0.81
N ILE A 68 -9.69 10.40 2.13
CA ILE A 68 -8.62 10.54 3.11
C ILE A 68 -7.56 9.45 2.89
N GLY A 69 -7.97 8.19 2.75
CA GLY A 69 -7.08 7.06 2.49
C GLY A 69 -6.27 7.22 1.21
N ARG A 70 -6.87 7.79 0.15
CA ARG A 70 -6.12 8.13 -1.07
C ARG A 70 -5.03 9.18 -0.81
N ILE A 71 -5.29 10.19 0.01
CA ILE A 71 -4.27 11.20 0.37
C ILE A 71 -3.15 10.54 1.17
N VAL A 72 -3.49 9.70 2.14
CA VAL A 72 -2.50 8.95 2.94
C VAL A 72 -1.62 8.07 2.05
N LEU A 73 -2.21 7.32 1.11
CA LEU A 73 -1.44 6.52 0.13
C LEU A 73 -0.51 7.37 -0.73
N ILE A 74 -0.94 8.56 -1.17
CA ILE A 74 -0.08 9.46 -1.96
C ILE A 74 1.10 9.94 -1.12
N ILE A 75 0.88 10.30 0.14
CA ILE A 75 1.96 10.68 1.06
C ILE A 75 2.94 9.52 1.23
N ASP A 76 2.44 8.30 1.43
CA ASP A 76 3.26 7.11 1.60
C ASP A 76 4.10 6.80 0.35
N ILE A 77 3.52 6.96 -0.85
CA ILE A 77 4.27 6.86 -2.12
C ILE A 77 5.42 7.88 -2.18
N VAL A 78 5.16 9.14 -1.81
CA VAL A 78 6.18 10.18 -1.84
C VAL A 78 7.31 9.89 -0.85
N LEU A 79 6.98 9.46 0.36
CA LEU A 79 7.98 9.05 1.35
C LEU A 79 8.77 7.83 0.88
N GLY A 80 8.10 6.83 0.30
CA GLY A 80 8.75 5.65 -0.27
C GLY A 80 9.76 6.00 -1.34
N LEU A 81 9.41 6.88 -2.29
CA LEU A 81 10.33 7.34 -3.33
C LEU A 81 11.58 8.03 -2.75
N ILE A 82 11.45 8.78 -1.65
CA ILE A 82 12.60 9.41 -0.99
C ILE A 82 13.53 8.33 -0.42
N VAL A 83 12.97 7.31 0.25
CA VAL A 83 13.74 6.19 0.80
C VAL A 83 14.45 5.43 -0.32
N GLU A 84 13.77 5.18 -1.44
CA GLU A 84 14.34 4.48 -2.60
C GLU A 84 15.56 5.22 -3.17
N VAL A 85 15.45 6.56 -3.33
CA VAL A 85 16.57 7.39 -3.79
C VAL A 85 17.75 7.34 -2.82
N LEU A 86 17.50 7.39 -1.51
CA LEU A 86 18.55 7.30 -0.50
C LEU A 86 19.25 5.92 -0.53
N GLY A 87 18.48 4.83 -0.67
CA GLY A 87 19.03 3.49 -0.76
C GLY A 87 19.88 3.26 -2.00
N ILE A 88 19.46 3.78 -3.17
CA ILE A 88 20.27 3.74 -4.40
C ILE A 88 21.59 4.51 -4.22
N ILE A 89 21.56 5.70 -3.61
CA ILE A 89 22.77 6.48 -3.32
C ILE A 89 23.72 5.69 -2.44
N GLU A 90 23.22 4.98 -1.43
CA GLU A 90 24.03 4.17 -0.53
C GLU A 90 24.67 2.96 -1.25
N ILE A 91 23.92 2.27 -2.11
CA ILE A 91 24.41 1.13 -2.90
C ILE A 91 25.54 1.54 -3.85
N VAL A 92 25.39 2.70 -4.50
CA VAL A 92 26.34 3.24 -5.48
C VAL A 92 27.54 3.92 -4.80
N GLY A 93 27.31 4.65 -3.73
CA GLY A 93 28.30 5.49 -3.05
C GLY A 93 29.24 4.73 -2.12
N ASN A 94 28.78 3.67 -1.46
CA ASN A 94 29.59 2.95 -0.47
C ASN A 94 30.26 1.68 -1.02
N LYS A 95 31.49 1.43 -0.55
CA LYS A 95 32.16 0.12 -0.65
C LYS A 95 31.62 -0.85 0.40
N LEU A 96 30.32 -1.11 0.36
CA LEU A 96 29.70 -2.14 1.21
C LEU A 96 30.22 -3.52 0.82
N GLU A 97 30.23 -4.44 1.79
CA GLU A 97 30.51 -5.85 1.51
C GLU A 97 29.47 -6.43 0.56
N LYS A 98 29.86 -7.46 -0.22
CA LYS A 98 28.95 -8.07 -1.21
C LYS A 98 27.63 -8.53 -0.58
N SER A 99 27.66 -9.11 0.61
CA SER A 99 26.46 -9.60 1.32
C SER A 99 25.48 -8.46 1.65
N GLU A 100 25.98 -7.33 2.16
CA GLU A 100 25.18 -6.16 2.49
C GLU A 100 24.57 -5.51 1.24
N LYS A 101 25.32 -5.45 0.14
CA LYS A 101 24.80 -4.95 -1.14
C LYS A 101 23.62 -5.80 -1.64
N TYR A 102 23.70 -7.12 -1.55
CA TYR A 102 22.57 -7.98 -1.95
C TYR A 102 21.33 -7.76 -1.07
N SER A 103 21.53 -7.61 0.24
CA SER A 103 20.43 -7.31 1.17
C SER A 103 19.76 -5.99 0.81
N LEU A 104 20.54 -4.93 0.60
CA LEU A 104 20.00 -3.61 0.21
C LEU A 104 19.28 -3.66 -1.13
N ILE A 105 19.88 -4.26 -2.16
CA ILE A 105 19.23 -4.42 -3.48
C ILE A 105 17.89 -5.16 -3.35
N SER A 106 17.83 -6.22 -2.53
CA SER A 106 16.58 -6.94 -2.32
C SER A 106 15.52 -6.08 -1.63
N GLY A 107 15.92 -5.24 -0.68
CA GLY A 107 15.06 -4.26 -0.02
C GLY A 107 14.52 -3.22 -1.00
N GLU A 108 15.38 -2.65 -1.83
CA GLU A 108 15.02 -1.68 -2.87
C GLU A 108 14.02 -2.25 -3.87
N VAL A 109 14.25 -3.48 -4.35
CA VAL A 109 13.32 -4.14 -5.28
C VAL A 109 11.94 -4.34 -4.65
N VAL A 110 11.89 -4.76 -3.39
CA VAL A 110 10.63 -4.93 -2.66
C VAL A 110 9.89 -3.61 -2.47
N LEU A 111 10.63 -2.54 -2.18
CA LEU A 111 10.09 -1.19 -1.99
C LEU A 111 9.56 -0.61 -3.31
N ALA A 112 10.28 -0.79 -4.41
CA ALA A 112 9.84 -0.39 -5.75
C ALA A 112 8.52 -1.08 -6.16
N ILE A 113 8.40 -2.39 -5.93
CA ILE A 113 7.16 -3.15 -6.19
C ILE A 113 6.00 -2.61 -5.34
N GLN A 114 6.27 -2.28 -4.08
CA GLN A 114 5.26 -1.73 -3.17
C GLN A 114 4.77 -0.36 -3.63
N ILE A 115 5.68 0.53 -4.04
CA ILE A 115 5.33 1.86 -4.60
C ILE A 115 4.46 1.72 -5.85
N LEU A 116 4.79 0.79 -6.76
CA LEU A 116 3.98 0.51 -7.94
C LEU A 116 2.56 0.04 -7.57
N CYS A 117 2.44 -0.84 -6.57
CA CYS A 117 1.14 -1.31 -6.08
C CYS A 117 0.31 -0.16 -5.49
N TYR A 118 0.92 0.69 -4.67
CA TYR A 118 0.25 1.86 -4.09
C TYR A 118 -0.17 2.87 -5.15
N PHE A 119 0.63 3.07 -6.20
CA PHE A 119 0.24 3.94 -7.32
C PHE A 119 -1.01 3.41 -8.04
N ILE A 120 -1.06 2.11 -8.31
CA ILE A 120 -2.23 1.45 -8.91
C ILE A 120 -3.45 1.60 -7.99
N LEU A 121 -3.29 1.38 -6.68
CA LEU A 121 -4.36 1.56 -5.70
C LEU A 121 -4.88 2.99 -5.67
N ALA A 122 -4.00 3.99 -5.55
CA ALA A 122 -4.40 5.40 -5.51
C ALA A 122 -5.21 5.79 -6.76
N LYS A 123 -4.82 5.28 -7.94
CA LYS A 123 -5.55 5.48 -9.19
C LYS A 123 -6.91 4.79 -9.18
N LEU A 124 -6.98 3.53 -8.75
CA LEU A 124 -8.22 2.77 -8.68
C LEU A 124 -9.21 3.34 -7.66
N ILE A 125 -8.72 3.78 -6.50
CA ILE A 125 -9.52 4.45 -5.47
C ILE A 125 -10.13 5.73 -6.05
N GLY A 126 -9.34 6.55 -6.75
CA GLY A 126 -9.82 7.76 -7.40
C GLY A 126 -10.92 7.48 -8.43
N LYS A 127 -10.75 6.45 -9.26
CA LYS A 127 -11.78 6.01 -10.21
C LYS A 127 -13.05 5.56 -9.48
N TYR A 128 -12.91 4.71 -8.47
CA TYR A 128 -14.02 4.21 -7.66
C TYR A 128 -14.78 5.33 -6.93
N THR A 129 -14.07 6.32 -6.38
CA THR A 129 -14.72 7.47 -5.74
C THR A 129 -15.50 8.32 -6.75
N THR A 130 -15.02 8.42 -7.99
CA THR A 130 -15.71 9.14 -9.07
C THR A 130 -16.98 8.40 -9.48
N GLU A 131 -16.90 7.07 -9.64
CA GLU A 131 -18.08 6.20 -9.89
C GLU A 131 -19.14 6.36 -8.77
N LEU A 132 -18.71 6.37 -7.50
CA LEU A 132 -19.60 6.59 -6.36
C LEU A 132 -20.23 7.99 -6.31
N LYS A 133 -19.57 9.02 -6.86
CA LYS A 133 -20.14 10.38 -6.97
C LYS A 133 -21.17 10.46 -8.09
N GLY A 134 -20.90 9.85 -9.25
CA GLY A 134 -21.82 9.84 -10.39
C GLY A 134 -23.17 9.20 -10.06
N ILE A 135 -23.17 8.12 -9.26
CA ILE A 135 -24.40 7.44 -8.80
C ILE A 135 -25.14 8.25 -7.71
N SER A 136 -24.44 9.11 -6.98
CA SER A 136 -25.05 9.95 -5.92
C SER A 136 -25.89 11.10 -6.46
N ASN A 137 -25.61 11.49 -7.70
CA ASN A 137 -26.18 12.66 -8.38
C ASN A 137 -27.17 12.25 -9.49
N ALA A 138 -27.42 10.94 -9.65
CA ALA A 138 -28.39 10.34 -10.54
C ALA A 138 -29.56 9.79 -9.70
#